data_AF-A0A183F3U6-F1
#
_entry.id   AF-A0A183F3U6-F1
#
_cell.length_a   1.000
_cell.length_b   1.000
_cell.length_c   1.000
_cell.angle_alpha   90.00
_cell.angle_beta   90.00
_cell.angle_gamma   90.00
#
_symmetry.space_group_name_H-M   'P 1'
#
loop_
_entity.id
_entity.type
_entity.pdbx_description
1 polymer ?
#
loop_
_entity_poly.entity_id
_entity_poly.type
_entity_poly.pdbx_seq_one_letter_code
_entity_poly.pdbx_strand_id
1 'polypeptide(L)'
;MMTSTRTIFYRLAKARHRQSEDIEKFFGINDENGHLLMNRKRAMERWHDYFERISTVEFAHPPIPCVPPTHGPVRKITVEEKEATLTLTLKKMKPGKATGPNDIAADLLKSRC
;
A
#
# COMPACT_ATOMS: atom_id res chain seq x y z
N MET A 1 -25.98 14.24 -30.57
CA MET A 1 -26.41 12.95 -30.00
C MET A 1 -25.22 12.02 -29.71
N MET A 2 -24.21 12.46 -28.94
CA MET A 2 -22.98 11.68 -28.66
C MET A 2 -22.64 11.53 -27.16
N THR A 3 -23.58 11.87 -26.26
CA THR A 3 -23.41 11.72 -24.80
C THR A 3 -24.23 10.56 -24.22
N SER A 4 -25.19 10.03 -24.98
CA SER A 4 -26.13 9.00 -24.52
C SER A 4 -25.49 7.60 -24.45
N THR A 5 -24.67 7.23 -25.44
CA THR A 5 -24.04 5.90 -25.53
C THR A 5 -23.00 5.66 -24.42
N ARG A 6 -22.14 6.65 -24.13
CA ARG A 6 -21.13 6.57 -23.06
C ARG A 6 -21.75 6.35 -21.67
N THR A 7 -22.90 6.95 -21.43
CA THR A 7 -23.65 6.79 -20.18
C THR A 7 -24.24 5.38 -20.05
N ILE A 8 -24.74 4.82 -21.15
CA ILE A 8 -25.30 3.46 -21.19
C ILE A 8 -24.20 2.42 -20.97
N PHE A 9 -23.06 2.55 -21.65
CA PHE A 9 -21.92 1.64 -21.45
C PHE A 9 -21.37 1.70 -20.03
N TYR A 10 -21.24 2.89 -19.44
CA TYR A 10 -20.81 3.04 -18.05
C TYR A 10 -21.80 2.36 -17.08
N ARG A 11 -23.11 2.53 -17.28
CA ARG A 11 -24.14 1.90 -16.45
C ARG A 11 -24.10 0.38 -16.58
N LEU A 12 -23.92 -0.14 -17.79
CA LEU A 12 -23.82 -1.59 -18.06
C LEU A 12 -22.56 -2.19 -17.41
N ALA A 13 -21.40 -1.54 -17.55
CA ALA A 13 -20.15 -1.97 -16.93
C ALA A 13 -20.26 -1.98 -15.39
N LYS A 14 -20.87 -0.93 -14.80
CA LYS A 14 -21.09 -0.84 -13.35
C LYS A 14 -22.05 -1.90 -12.83
N ALA A 15 -23.10 -2.24 -13.60
CA ALA A 15 -24.03 -3.31 -13.24
C ALA A 15 -23.36 -4.69 -13.27
N ARG A 16 -22.57 -4.99 -14.32
CA ARG A 16 -21.79 -6.24 -14.41
C ARG A 16 -20.78 -6.36 -13.28
N HIS A 17 -20.09 -5.27 -12.96
CA HIS A 17 -19.13 -5.24 -11.85
C HIS A 17 -19.81 -5.57 -10.51
N ARG A 18 -21.00 -4.98 -10.23
CA ARG A 18 -21.79 -5.31 -9.05
C ARG A 18 -22.28 -6.77 -9.03
N GLN A 19 -22.66 -7.32 -10.18
CA GLN A 19 -23.07 -8.73 -10.28
C GLN A 19 -21.90 -9.71 -10.10
N SER A 20 -20.67 -9.31 -10.41
CA SER A 20 -19.47 -10.12 -10.17
C SER A 20 -18.96 -10.05 -8.73
N GLU A 21 -19.51 -9.17 -7.89
CA GLU A 21 -19.22 -9.16 -6.46
C GLU A 21 -20.05 -10.29 -5.81
N ASP A 22 -19.44 -11.47 -5.62
CA ASP A 22 -20.05 -12.68 -5.02
C ASP A 22 -20.49 -12.47 -3.56
N ILE A 23 -19.95 -11.42 -2.93
CA ILE A 23 -20.21 -11.05 -1.54
C ILE A 23 -20.66 -9.59 -1.59
N GLU A 24 -21.91 -9.32 -1.19
CA GLU A 24 -22.33 -7.97 -0.82
C GLU A 24 -21.27 -7.44 0.15
N LYS A 25 -20.53 -6.38 -0.23
CA LYS A 25 -19.43 -5.82 0.56
C LYS A 25 -19.93 -5.57 1.98
N PHE A 26 -19.64 -6.52 2.86
CA PHE A 26 -20.23 -6.57 4.18
C PHE A 26 -19.49 -5.56 5.05
N PHE A 27 -20.17 -4.46 5.33
CA PHE A 27 -19.70 -3.44 6.28
C PHE A 27 -20.24 -3.75 7.68
N GLY A 28 -19.90 -4.93 8.20
CA GLY A 28 -20.31 -5.37 9.53
C GLY A 28 -19.12 -5.48 10.48
N ILE A 29 -19.26 -4.92 11.68
CA ILE A 29 -18.29 -5.07 12.78
C ILE A 29 -19.04 -5.42 14.06
N ASN A 30 -18.48 -6.27 14.91
CA ASN A 30 -19.08 -6.56 16.20
C ASN A 30 -18.84 -5.40 17.19
N ASP A 31 -19.87 -5.06 17.97
CA ASP A 31 -19.72 -4.21 19.14
C ASP A 31 -18.96 -4.94 20.26
N GLU A 32 -18.76 -4.26 21.39
CA GLU A 32 -18.02 -4.80 22.53
C GLU A 32 -18.68 -6.03 23.16
N ASN A 33 -19.99 -6.18 22.98
CA ASN A 33 -20.77 -7.30 23.49
C ASN A 33 -20.90 -8.42 22.44
N GLY A 34 -20.26 -8.29 21.29
CA GLY A 34 -20.29 -9.27 20.20
C GLY A 34 -21.49 -9.14 19.27
N HIS A 35 -22.32 -8.09 19.37
CA HIS A 35 -23.44 -7.88 18.46
C HIS A 35 -22.98 -7.24 17.16
N LEU A 36 -23.50 -7.75 16.04
CA LEU A 36 -23.15 -7.24 14.73
C LEU A 36 -23.76 -5.85 14.46
N LEU A 37 -22.89 -4.87 14.22
CA LEU A 37 -23.25 -3.52 13.74
C LEU A 37 -23.19 -3.47 12.22
N MET A 38 -24.36 -3.35 11.57
CA MET A 38 -24.46 -3.16 10.11
C MET A 38 -24.61 -1.70 9.69
N ASN A 39 -24.88 -0.79 10.66
CA ASN A 39 -24.97 0.63 10.36
C ASN A 39 -23.56 1.19 10.12
N ARG A 40 -23.32 1.72 8.93
CA ARG A 40 -21.99 2.22 8.52
C ARG A 40 -21.41 3.28 9.47
N LYS A 41 -22.23 4.20 9.99
CA LYS A 41 -21.75 5.24 10.92
C LYS A 41 -21.27 4.61 12.22
N ARG A 42 -22.10 3.75 12.82
CA ARG A 42 -21.76 3.02 14.06
C ARG A 42 -20.58 2.08 13.88
N ALA A 43 -20.46 1.46 12.71
CA ALA A 43 -19.33 0.60 12.38
C ALA A 43 -18.02 1.40 12.30
N MET A 44 -18.05 2.59 11.67
CA MET A 44 -16.88 3.48 11.62
C MET A 44 -16.49 4.01 12.99
N GLU A 45 -17.45 4.42 13.82
CA GLU A 45 -17.21 4.82 15.22
C GLU A 45 -16.56 3.67 15.99
N ARG A 46 -17.07 2.45 15.86
CA ARG A 46 -16.47 1.28 16.52
C ARG A 46 -15.04 1.01 16.07
N TRP A 47 -14.76 1.16 14.77
CA TRP A 47 -13.39 1.05 14.24
C TRP A 47 -12.47 2.12 14.84
N HIS A 48 -12.93 3.36 14.93
CA HIS A 48 -12.18 4.46 15.54
C HIS A 48 -11.83 4.13 17.00
N ASP A 49 -12.82 3.81 17.82
CA ASP A 49 -12.63 3.55 19.26
C ASP A 49 -11.69 2.36 19.51
N TYR A 50 -11.79 1.31 18.69
CA TYR A 50 -10.91 0.15 18.78
C TYR A 50 -9.44 0.54 18.53
N PHE A 51 -9.19 1.26 17.43
CA PHE A 51 -7.83 1.66 17.06
C PHE A 51 -7.25 2.68 18.03
N GLU A 52 -8.05 3.65 18.49
CA GLU A 52 -7.64 4.64 19.48
C GLU A 52 -7.13 3.94 20.75
N ARG A 53 -7.86 2.94 21.25
CA ARG A 53 -7.46 2.18 22.44
C ARG A 53 -6.15 1.41 22.27
N ILE A 54 -5.91 0.76 21.11
CA ILE A 54 -4.70 -0.07 20.93
C ILE A 54 -3.47 0.71 20.46
N SER A 55 -3.66 1.91 19.89
CA SER A 55 -2.58 2.73 19.31
C SER A 55 -2.04 3.79 20.26
N THR A 56 -2.77 4.13 21.32
CA THR A 56 -2.36 5.15 22.30
C THR A 56 -1.69 4.55 23.53
N VAL A 57 -1.86 3.25 23.78
CA VAL A 57 -1.29 2.58 24.94
C VAL A 57 0.06 1.98 24.55
N GLU A 58 1.13 2.59 25.04
CA GLU A 58 2.45 1.96 25.04
C GLU A 58 2.38 0.72 25.93
N PHE A 59 2.67 -0.45 25.35
CA PHE A 59 2.72 -1.69 26.12
C PHE A 59 3.88 -1.63 27.11
N ALA A 60 3.69 -2.24 28.29
CA ALA A 60 4.78 -2.35 29.25
C ALA A 60 5.99 -3.03 28.59
N HIS A 61 7.09 -2.28 28.49
CA HIS A 61 8.37 -2.79 28.01
C HIS A 61 9.48 -2.31 28.95
N PRO A 62 10.61 -3.03 29.02
CA PRO A 62 11.78 -2.55 29.73
C PRO A 62 12.20 -1.17 29.20
N PRO A 63 12.82 -0.31 30.02
CA PRO A 63 13.34 0.96 29.54
C PRO A 63 14.21 0.76 28.31
N ILE A 64 13.89 1.44 27.21
CA ILE A 64 14.71 1.39 26.00
C ILE A 64 16.03 2.09 26.36
N PRO A 65 17.18 1.38 26.30
CA PRO A 65 18.45 2.01 26.61
C PRO A 65 18.69 3.18 25.65
N CYS A 66 18.94 4.36 26.19
CA CYS A 66 19.42 5.49 25.40
C CYS A 66 20.89 5.22 25.05
N VAL A 67 21.11 4.45 23.99
CA VAL A 67 22.46 4.20 23.46
C VAL A 67 22.82 5.40 22.60
N PRO A 68 24.00 6.04 22.80
CA PRO A 68 24.48 7.02 21.84
C PRO A 68 24.51 6.38 20.45
N PRO A 69 24.17 7.11 19.38
CA PRO A 69 24.28 6.60 18.03
C PRO A 69 25.65 5.95 17.84
N THR A 70 25.67 4.71 17.35
CA THR A 70 26.94 4.05 17.03
C THR A 70 27.61 4.85 15.91
N HIS A 71 28.57 5.69 16.28
CA HIS A 71 29.47 6.36 15.34
C HIS A 71 30.49 5.34 14.83
N GLY A 72 30.01 4.40 14.00
CA GLY A 72 30.87 3.55 13.20
C GLY A 72 31.44 4.33 12.02
N PRO A 73 32.54 3.87 11.40
CA PRO A 73 32.94 4.34 10.09
C PRO A 73 31.80 4.06 9.10
N VAL A 74 30.96 5.06 8.85
CA VAL A 74 30.03 5.04 7.72
C VAL A 74 30.93 5.14 6.50
N ARG A 75 31.17 4.00 5.83
CA ARG A 75 31.84 4.01 4.54
C ARG A 75 31.04 4.93 3.63
N LYS A 76 31.66 6.03 3.19
CA LYS A 76 31.06 6.90 2.18
C LYS A 76 30.90 6.05 0.93
N ILE A 77 29.68 5.94 0.43
CA ILE A 77 29.42 5.29 -0.85
C ILE A 77 30.23 6.06 -1.89
N THR A 78 31.22 5.41 -2.49
CA THR A 78 32.02 6.04 -3.55
C THR A 78 31.19 6.08 -4.84
N VAL A 79 31.54 7.01 -5.74
CA VAL A 79 30.87 7.10 -7.04
C VAL A 79 31.09 5.80 -7.81
N GLU A 80 32.29 5.22 -7.73
CA GLU A 80 32.65 3.96 -8.37
C GLU A 80 31.82 2.77 -7.86
N GLU A 81 31.61 2.66 -6.54
CA GLU A 81 30.77 1.61 -5.95
C GLU A 81 29.32 1.73 -6.43
N LYS A 82 28.80 2.96 -6.49
CA LYS A 82 27.44 3.23 -6.98
C LYS A 82 27.31 2.91 -8.47
N GLU A 83 28.24 3.36 -9.30
CA GLU A 83 28.23 3.11 -10.75
C GLU A 83 28.40 1.62 -11.07
N ALA A 84 29.29 0.92 -10.36
CA ALA A 84 29.47 -0.52 -10.51
C ALA A 84 28.21 -1.29 -10.09
N THR A 85 27.59 -0.92 -8.97
CA THR A 85 26.36 -1.53 -8.47
C THR A 85 25.18 -1.26 -9.41
N LEU A 86 25.06 -0.02 -9.90
CA LEU A 86 24.03 0.37 -10.86
C LEU A 86 24.18 -0.42 -12.16
N THR A 87 25.39 -0.46 -12.72
CA THR A 87 25.70 -1.22 -13.95
C THR A 87 25.40 -2.71 -13.79
N LEU A 88 25.79 -3.30 -12.65
CA LEU A 88 25.51 -4.71 -12.36
C LEU A 88 24.01 -4.96 -12.23
N THR A 89 23.29 -4.07 -11.55
CA THR A 89 21.84 -4.16 -11.36
C THR A 89 21.11 -4.08 -12.70
N LEU A 90 21.48 -3.13 -13.55
CA LEU A 90 20.89 -2.97 -14.88
C LEU A 90 21.18 -4.18 -15.76
N LYS A 91 22.38 -4.75 -15.73
CA LYS A 91 22.69 -6.00 -16.46
C LYS A 91 21.80 -7.19 -16.05
N LYS A 92 21.42 -7.28 -14.78
CA LYS A 92 20.60 -8.40 -14.25
C LYS A 92 19.10 -8.24 -14.52
N MET A 93 18.62 -7.03 -14.80
CA MET A 93 17.21 -6.78 -15.08
C MET A 93 16.79 -7.41 -16.42
N LYS A 94 15.60 -8.01 -16.49
CA LYS A 94 15.04 -8.53 -17.75
C LYS A 94 14.15 -7.47 -18.41
N PRO A 95 14.26 -7.24 -19.74
CA PRO A 95 13.38 -6.32 -20.46
C PRO A 95 11.93 -6.84 -20.47
N GLY A 96 10.96 -5.94 -20.66
CA GLY A 96 9.54 -6.30 -20.78
C GLY A 96 8.89 -6.88 -19.51
N LYS A 97 9.43 -6.57 -18.32
CA LYS A 97 8.79 -6.89 -17.03
C LYS A 97 7.81 -5.79 -16.61
N ALA A 98 6.75 -6.21 -15.92
CA ALA A 98 5.76 -5.29 -15.38
C ALA A 98 6.39 -4.27 -14.42
N THR A 99 5.88 -3.05 -14.46
CA THR A 99 6.40 -1.95 -13.66
C THR A 99 6.00 -2.08 -12.19
N GLY A 100 6.91 -1.70 -11.29
CA GLY A 100 6.62 -1.63 -9.86
C GLY A 100 5.84 -0.36 -9.48
N PRO A 101 5.56 -0.14 -8.18
CA PRO A 101 4.77 1.01 -7.68
C PRO A 101 5.30 2.39 -8.09
N ASN A 102 6.59 2.48 -8.43
CA ASN A 102 7.23 3.71 -8.88
C ASN A 102 6.98 4.01 -10.38
N ASP A 103 6.31 3.12 -11.12
CA ASP A 103 6.03 3.23 -12.56
C ASP A 103 7.26 3.51 -13.46
N ILE A 104 8.45 3.04 -13.06
CA ILE A 104 9.68 3.10 -13.86
C ILE A 104 10.00 1.72 -14.46
N ALA A 105 9.94 1.61 -15.79
CA ALA A 105 10.28 0.37 -16.51
C ALA A 105 11.79 0.11 -16.53
N ALA A 106 12.19 -1.17 -16.51
CA ALA A 106 13.60 -1.57 -16.57
C ALA A 106 14.29 -1.09 -17.86
N ASP A 107 13.55 -1.03 -18.96
CA ASP A 107 14.05 -0.58 -20.26
C ASP A 107 14.37 0.92 -20.27
N LEU A 108 13.61 1.71 -19.51
CA LEU A 108 13.87 3.15 -19.32
C LEU A 108 15.14 3.40 -18.49
N LEU A 109 15.44 2.51 -17.54
CA LEU A 109 16.67 2.59 -16.74
C LEU A 109 17.91 2.15 -17.52
N LYS A 110 17.76 1.22 -18.46
CA LYS A 110 18.84 0.72 -19.32
C LYS A 110 19.20 1.66 -20.48
N SER A 111 18.29 2.52 -20.92
CA SER A 111 18.55 3.48 -22.00
C SER A 111 19.45 4.66 -21.60
N ARG A 112 19.77 4.77 -20.30
CA ARG A 112 20.67 5.78 -19.72
C ARG A 112 22.09 5.27 -19.48
N CYS A 113 22.36 4.00 -19.82
CA CYS A 113 23.72 3.43 -19.84
C CYS A 113 24.42 3.64 -21.17
#